data_AF-A0A6N2Z1B4-F1
#
_entry.id   AF-A0A6N2Z1B4-F1
#
_cell.length_a   1.000
_cell.length_b   1.000
_cell.length_c   1.000
_cell.angle_alpha   90.00
_cell.angle_beta   90.00
_cell.angle_gamma   90.00
#
_symmetry.space_group_name_H-M   'P 1'
#
loop_
_entity.id
_entity.type
_entity.pdbx_description
1 polymer ?
#
loop_
_entity_poly.entity_id
_entity_poly.type
_entity_poly.pdbx_seq_one_letter_code
_entity_poly.pdbx_strand_id
1 'polypeptide(L)'
;MIVLDNYSKKNTYITITSEGYSIINANSINSIENGEGGFSEDNELLGIYVEDDKLYFQYNDKKYQTKPDEIICTNERLKGDKRSFKVKINDTLVCNIIYKPYVNPLALVFGDDDDEFDFLLHLSKLMKSEESILNFIKGINNLNNYYSSNS
;
A
#
# COMPACT_ATOMS: atom_id res chain seq x y z
N MET A 1 7.58 15.00 6.30
CA MET A 1 6.49 14.89 5.31
C MET A 1 6.69 13.55 4.64
N ILE A 2 5.66 12.71 4.62
CA ILE A 2 5.72 11.40 3.95
C ILE A 2 5.12 11.56 2.56
N VAL A 3 5.74 10.92 1.57
CA VAL A 3 5.25 10.86 0.19
C VAL A 3 5.04 9.41 -0.20
N LEU A 4 3.81 9.03 -0.53
CA LEU A 4 3.48 7.69 -1.03
C LEU A 4 3.11 7.74 -2.51
N ASP A 5 3.62 6.81 -3.31
CA ASP A 5 3.06 6.59 -4.65
C ASP A 5 1.58 6.24 -4.53
N ASN A 6 0.76 6.85 -5.37
CA ASN A 6 -0.69 6.67 -5.32
C ASN A 6 -1.12 5.63 -6.35
N TYR A 7 -1.13 4.36 -5.92
CA TYR A 7 -1.54 3.25 -6.79
C TYR A 7 -2.95 3.46 -7.37
N SER A 8 -3.87 3.99 -6.55
CA SER A 8 -5.27 4.23 -6.95
C SER A 8 -5.42 5.34 -7.99
N LYS A 9 -4.43 6.23 -8.15
CA LYS A 9 -4.51 7.36 -9.08
C LYS A 9 -3.15 7.71 -9.70
N LYS A 10 -3.00 7.30 -10.96
CA LYS A 10 -1.82 7.56 -11.79
C LYS A 10 -1.40 9.04 -11.80
N ASN A 11 -0.09 9.28 -11.88
CA ASN A 11 0.54 10.62 -11.94
C ASN A 11 0.23 11.51 -10.72
N THR A 12 -0.13 10.89 -9.58
CA THR A 12 -0.34 11.60 -8.32
C THR A 12 0.37 10.88 -7.19
N TYR A 13 0.58 11.60 -6.09
CA TYR A 13 1.12 11.07 -4.85
C TYR A 13 0.21 11.45 -3.69
N ILE A 14 0.32 10.69 -2.60
CA ILE A 14 -0.33 10.99 -1.32
C ILE A 14 0.73 11.58 -0.41
N THR A 15 0.52 12.80 0.07
CA THR A 15 1.37 13.40 1.10
C THR A 15 0.70 13.27 2.46
N ILE A 16 1.49 12.87 3.47
CA ILE A 16 1.04 12.81 4.86
C ILE A 16 1.85 13.82 5.68
N THR A 17 1.12 14.64 6.41
CA THR A 17 1.63 15.71 7.28
C THR A 17 0.95 15.63 8.65
N SER A 18 1.34 16.51 9.58
CA SER A 18 0.66 16.64 10.87
C SER A 18 -0.80 17.11 10.76
N GLU A 19 -1.17 17.76 9.66
CA GLU A 19 -2.52 18.29 9.43
C GLU A 19 -3.46 17.26 8.77
N GLY A 20 -2.92 16.11 8.37
CA GLY A 20 -3.64 15.06 7.64
C GLY A 20 -2.95 14.71 6.33
N TYR A 21 -3.73 14.23 5.37
CA TYR A 21 -3.23 13.81 4.06
C TYR A 21 -3.81 14.65 2.92
N SER A 22 -3.09 14.72 1.81
CA SER A 22 -3.55 15.37 0.58
C SER A 22 -3.04 14.63 -0.66
N ILE A 23 -3.72 14.80 -1.79
CA ILE A 23 -3.28 14.26 -3.08
C ILE A 23 -2.67 15.39 -3.91
N ILE A 24 -1.44 15.19 -4.37
CA ILE A 24 -0.72 16.17 -5.19
C ILE A 24 -0.28 15.57 -6.53
N ASN A 25 -0.06 16.42 -7.54
CA ASN A 25 0.40 15.99 -8.85
C ASN A 25 1.88 15.58 -8.82
N ALA A 26 2.26 14.60 -9.63
CA ALA A 26 3.64 14.13 -9.71
C ALA A 26 4.67 15.22 -10.03
N ASN A 27 4.30 16.19 -10.87
CA ASN A 27 5.16 17.32 -11.22
C ASN A 27 5.42 18.30 -10.05
N SER A 28 4.76 18.11 -8.91
CA SER A 28 4.85 18.99 -7.73
C SER A 28 5.83 18.47 -6.68
N ILE A 29 6.49 17.33 -6.92
CA ILE A 29 7.40 16.70 -5.97
C ILE A 29 8.79 16.58 -6.59
N ASN A 30 9.80 17.06 -5.86
CA ASN A 30 11.21 16.94 -6.24
C ASN A 30 11.98 15.92 -5.39
N SER A 31 11.32 15.17 -4.51
CA SER A 31 12.03 14.45 -3.45
C SER A 31 11.28 13.22 -2.97
N ILE A 32 11.95 12.08 -3.17
CA ILE A 32 11.95 10.85 -2.37
C ILE A 32 10.57 10.28 -2.01
N GLU A 33 10.19 9.23 -2.73
CA GLU A 33 9.09 8.34 -2.38
C GLU A 33 9.45 7.52 -1.13
N ASN A 34 8.59 7.57 -0.11
CA ASN A 34 8.78 6.84 1.14
C ASN A 34 8.11 5.46 1.11
N GLY A 35 7.23 5.22 0.15
CA GLY A 35 6.47 3.98 0.09
C GLY A 35 5.29 4.07 -0.86
N GLU A 36 4.38 3.13 -0.68
CA GLU A 36 3.24 2.94 -1.57
C GLU A 36 1.93 3.06 -0.78
N GLY A 37 0.96 3.73 -1.38
CA GLY A 37 -0.35 3.96 -0.79
C GLY A 37 -1.46 4.01 -1.82
N GLY A 38 -2.68 4.13 -1.31
CA GLY A 38 -3.88 4.12 -2.13
C GLY A 38 -5.13 4.13 -1.27
N PHE A 39 -6.27 4.01 -1.95
CA PHE A 39 -7.58 4.10 -1.36
C PHE A 39 -8.36 2.80 -1.57
N SER A 40 -9.10 2.37 -0.55
CA SER A 40 -10.12 1.33 -0.68
C SER A 40 -11.33 1.86 -1.47
N GLU A 41 -12.25 0.95 -1.85
CA GLU A 41 -13.51 1.32 -2.51
C GLU A 41 -14.36 2.29 -1.65
N ASP A 42 -14.23 2.20 -0.32
CA ASP A 42 -14.91 3.04 0.65
C ASP A 42 -14.14 4.35 0.98
N ASN A 43 -13.13 4.70 0.17
CA ASN A 43 -12.24 5.86 0.33
C ASN A 43 -11.39 5.85 1.61
N GLU A 44 -11.08 4.68 2.15
CA GLU A 44 -10.13 4.58 3.26
C GLU A 44 -8.71 4.65 2.73
N LEU A 45 -7.85 5.48 3.34
CA LEU A 45 -6.44 5.55 2.98
C LEU A 45 -5.69 4.36 3.61
N LEU A 46 -4.92 3.63 2.80
CA LEU A 46 -3.96 2.64 3.30
C LEU A 46 -2.61 2.83 2.62
N GLY A 47 -1.56 2.34 3.27
CA GLY A 47 -0.23 2.31 2.67
C GLY A 47 0.82 1.71 3.58
N ILE A 48 1.98 1.43 3.01
CA ILE A 48 3.17 0.99 3.72
C ILE A 48 4.33 1.89 3.33
N TYR A 49 5.10 2.35 4.31
CA TYR A 49 6.19 3.28 4.06
C TYR A 49 7.34 3.15 5.06
N VAL A 50 8.49 3.67 4.64
CA VAL A 50 9.71 3.78 5.44
C VAL A 50 10.00 5.25 5.74
N GLU A 51 10.10 5.56 7.02
CA GLU A 51 10.55 6.88 7.53
C GLU A 51 11.61 6.63 8.60
N ASP A 52 12.78 7.28 8.47
CA ASP A 52 13.90 7.16 9.41
C ASP A 52 14.25 5.69 9.75
N ASP A 53 14.42 4.85 8.71
CA ASP A 53 14.70 3.41 8.79
C ASP A 53 13.65 2.56 9.55
N LYS A 54 12.47 3.13 9.80
CA LYS A 54 11.35 2.44 10.46
C LYS A 54 10.23 2.17 9.49
N LEU A 55 9.66 0.97 9.60
CA LEU A 55 8.51 0.55 8.81
C LEU A 55 7.21 1.02 9.48
N TYR A 56 6.33 1.60 8.69
CA TYR A 56 5.01 2.03 9.11
C TYR A 56 3.93 1.52 8.18
N PHE A 57 2.79 1.18 8.77
CA PHE A 57 1.53 0.96 8.08
C PHE A 57 0.59 2.14 8.35
N GLN A 58 0.07 2.74 7.28
CA GLN A 58 -0.94 3.79 7.33
C GLN A 58 -2.33 3.17 7.20
N TYR A 59 -3.25 3.59 8.06
CA TYR A 59 -4.69 3.38 7.88
C TYR A 59 -5.47 4.62 8.31
N ASN A 60 -6.07 5.32 7.34
CA ASN A 60 -6.72 6.62 7.51
C ASN A 60 -5.81 7.65 8.18
N ASP A 61 -6.15 8.09 9.40
CA ASP A 61 -5.39 9.03 10.22
C ASP A 61 -4.39 8.33 11.17
N LYS A 62 -4.41 7.00 11.21
CA LYS A 62 -3.59 6.20 12.12
C LYS A 62 -2.33 5.70 11.44
N LYS A 63 -1.21 5.84 12.14
CA LYS A 63 0.07 5.27 11.78
C LYS A 63 0.47 4.18 12.78
N TYR A 64 0.92 3.06 12.27
CA TYR A 64 1.36 1.92 13.06
C TYR A 64 2.81 1.61 12.74
N GLN A 65 3.71 1.88 13.68
CA GLN A 65 5.09 1.42 13.56
C GLN A 65 5.13 -0.09 13.78
N THR A 66 5.89 -0.80 12.95
CA THR A 66 6.01 -2.27 13.03
C THR A 66 7.39 -2.72 12.57
N LYS A 67 7.65 -4.03 12.68
CA LYS A 67 8.75 -4.71 12.01
C LYS A 67 8.23 -5.66 10.92
N PRO A 68 9.08 -6.09 9.96
CA PRO A 68 8.70 -7.02 8.90
C PRO A 68 8.12 -8.35 9.38
N ASP A 69 8.60 -8.87 10.52
CA ASP A 69 8.18 -10.12 11.15
C ASP A 69 6.94 -9.96 12.06
N GLU A 70 6.59 -8.72 12.41
CA GLU A 70 5.48 -8.39 13.31
C GLU A 70 4.17 -8.05 12.59
N ILE A 71 4.22 -7.82 11.27
CA ILE A 71 3.07 -7.44 10.43
C ILE A 71 2.64 -8.59 9.53
N ILE A 72 1.36 -8.94 9.60
CA ILE A 72 0.77 -10.00 8.79
C ILE A 72 -0.39 -9.41 7.99
N CYS A 73 -0.28 -9.46 6.67
CA CYS A 73 -1.34 -9.10 5.75
C CYS A 73 -1.97 -10.36 5.16
N THR A 74 -3.30 -10.47 5.24
CA THR A 74 -4.06 -11.51 4.53
C THR A 74 -5.12 -10.88 3.63
N ASN A 75 -5.38 -11.51 2.49
CA ASN A 75 -6.38 -11.06 1.53
C ASN A 75 -7.09 -12.29 0.93
N GLU A 76 -8.10 -12.77 1.64
CA GLU A 76 -8.74 -14.06 1.38
C GLU A 76 -10.04 -13.88 0.61
N ARG A 77 -10.31 -14.75 -0.36
CA ARG A 77 -11.63 -14.83 -1.01
C ARG A 77 -12.67 -15.28 0.01
N LEU A 78 -13.76 -14.52 0.11
CA LEU A 78 -14.96 -14.89 0.85
C LEU A 78 -15.94 -15.61 -0.08
N LYS A 79 -17.00 -16.19 0.48
CA LYS A 79 -18.07 -16.81 -0.32
C LYS A 79 -18.69 -15.75 -1.25
N GLY A 80 -18.68 -16.00 -2.56
CA GLY A 80 -19.12 -15.07 -3.59
C GLY A 80 -17.94 -14.41 -4.31
N ASP A 81 -18.09 -13.13 -4.64
CA ASP A 81 -17.13 -12.30 -5.39
C ASP A 81 -16.42 -11.28 -4.48
N LYS A 82 -16.39 -11.51 -3.17
CA LYS A 82 -15.79 -10.59 -2.19
C LYS A 82 -14.48 -11.11 -1.63
N ARG A 83 -13.66 -10.20 -1.14
CA ARG A 83 -12.43 -10.49 -0.41
C ARG A 83 -12.42 -9.85 0.97
N SER A 84 -11.64 -10.43 1.87
CA SER A 84 -11.36 -9.88 3.20
C SER A 84 -9.88 -9.55 3.30
N PHE A 85 -9.58 -8.24 3.24
CA PHE A 85 -8.26 -7.69 3.46
C PHE A 85 -8.07 -7.40 4.95
N LYS A 86 -7.07 -8.02 5.57
CA LYS A 86 -6.77 -7.85 7.00
C LYS A 86 -5.31 -7.57 7.22
N VAL A 87 -5.03 -6.67 8.15
CA VAL A 87 -3.67 -6.45 8.65
C VAL A 87 -3.67 -6.63 10.16
N LYS A 88 -2.75 -7.46 10.63
CA LYS A 88 -2.43 -7.63 12.04
C LYS A 88 -1.02 -7.14 12.30
N ILE A 89 -0.84 -6.45 13.42
CA ILE A 89 0.47 -6.03 13.93
C ILE A 89 0.56 -6.50 15.37
N ASN A 90 1.57 -7.30 15.71
CA ASN A 90 1.72 -7.90 17.05
C ASN A 90 0.40 -8.55 17.53
N ASP A 91 -0.17 -9.41 16.68
CA ASP A 91 -1.47 -10.11 16.84
C ASP A 91 -2.71 -9.22 16.99
N THR A 92 -2.56 -7.91 17.00
CA THR A 92 -3.67 -6.95 17.08
C THR A 92 -4.20 -6.68 15.67
N LEU A 93 -5.50 -6.90 15.46
CA LEU A 93 -6.17 -6.55 14.21
C LEU A 93 -6.29 -5.03 14.08
N VAL A 94 -5.56 -4.45 13.14
CA VAL A 94 -5.51 -2.99 12.93
C VAL A 94 -6.31 -2.53 11.71
N CYS A 95 -6.54 -3.41 10.75
CA CYS A 95 -7.32 -3.15 9.54
C CYS A 95 -8.13 -4.40 9.16
N ASN A 96 -9.39 -4.21 8.77
CA ASN A 96 -10.25 -5.27 8.25
C ASN A 96 -11.27 -4.66 7.27
N ILE A 97 -11.03 -4.88 5.97
CA ILE A 97 -11.86 -4.36 4.88
C ILE A 97 -12.47 -5.54 4.14
N ILE A 98 -13.79 -5.47 3.90
CA ILE A 98 -14.50 -6.42 3.05
C ILE A 98 -14.90 -5.67 1.78
N TYR A 99 -14.38 -6.10 0.64
CA TYR A 99 -14.53 -5.37 -0.62
C TYR A 99 -14.76 -6.35 -1.77
N LYS A 100 -15.14 -5.82 -2.92
CA LYS A 100 -15.23 -6.58 -4.16
C LYS A 100 -14.04 -6.20 -5.04
N PRO A 101 -13.09 -7.09 -5.35
CA PRO A 101 -11.98 -6.75 -6.23
C PRO A 101 -12.51 -6.36 -7.62
N TYR A 102 -11.81 -5.44 -8.28
CA TYR A 102 -12.13 -5.13 -9.66
C TYR A 102 -11.70 -6.29 -10.55
N VAL A 103 -12.58 -6.69 -11.47
CA VAL A 103 -12.35 -7.79 -12.42
C VAL A 103 -12.22 -7.20 -13.81
N ASN A 104 -11.16 -7.58 -14.53
CA ASN A 104 -10.99 -7.19 -15.93
C ASN A 104 -12.20 -7.64 -16.76
N PRO A 105 -12.97 -6.72 -17.38
CA PRO A 105 -14.15 -7.09 -18.15
C PRO A 105 -13.83 -7.98 -19.36
N LEU A 106 -12.61 -7.90 -19.90
CA LEU A 106 -12.17 -8.71 -21.03
C LEU A 106 -11.91 -10.16 -20.63
N ALA A 107 -11.48 -10.40 -19.40
CA ALA A 107 -11.27 -11.74 -18.85
C ALA A 107 -12.55 -12.58 -18.83
N LEU A 108 -13.65 -11.92 -18.43
CA LEU A 108 -14.98 -12.52 -18.37
C LEU A 108 -15.46 -13.02 -19.75
N VAL A 109 -14.90 -12.47 -20.83
CA VAL A 109 -15.22 -12.86 -22.22
C VAL A 109 -14.41 -14.08 -22.67
N PHE A 110 -13.21 -14.28 -22.13
CA PHE A 110 -12.27 -15.32 -22.58
C PHE A 110 -12.09 -16.49 -21.59
N GLY A 111 -12.66 -16.41 -20.38
CA GLY A 111 -12.83 -17.55 -19.48
C GLY A 111 -11.60 -17.93 -18.65
N ASP A 112 -10.66 -17.02 -18.44
CA ASP A 112 -9.54 -17.21 -17.50
C ASP A 112 -9.90 -16.65 -16.11
N ASP A 113 -9.69 -17.47 -15.08
CA ASP A 113 -10.24 -17.31 -13.72
C ASP A 113 -9.47 -16.32 -12.79
N ASP A 114 -8.38 -15.69 -13.24
CA ASP A 114 -7.46 -14.91 -12.39
C ASP A 114 -7.17 -13.48 -12.89
N ASP A 115 -8.24 -12.73 -13.12
CA ASP A 115 -8.20 -11.37 -13.68
C ASP A 115 -8.65 -10.27 -12.69
N GLU A 116 -8.46 -10.53 -11.40
CA GLU A 116 -8.71 -9.55 -10.34
C GLU A 116 -7.51 -8.61 -10.16
N PHE A 117 -7.76 -7.30 -10.16
CA PHE A 117 -6.74 -6.31 -9.87
C PHE A 117 -7.33 -5.12 -9.11
N ASP A 118 -6.69 -4.74 -8.01
CA ASP A 118 -6.97 -3.50 -7.29
C ASP A 118 -5.82 -3.19 -6.32
N PHE A 119 -5.91 -2.05 -5.66
CA PHE A 119 -4.92 -1.60 -4.70
C PHE A 119 -4.75 -2.55 -3.50
N LEU A 120 -5.83 -3.11 -2.94
CA LEU A 120 -5.74 -4.00 -1.77
C LEU A 120 -5.10 -5.34 -2.14
N LEU A 121 -5.35 -5.84 -3.35
CA LEU A 121 -4.62 -6.96 -3.93
C LEU A 121 -3.13 -6.67 -4.06
N HIS A 122 -2.79 -5.52 -4.63
CA HIS A 122 -1.40 -5.08 -4.78
C HIS A 122 -0.69 -4.95 -3.43
N LEU A 123 -1.28 -4.22 -2.49
CA LEU A 123 -0.75 -4.02 -1.14
C LEU A 123 -0.56 -5.36 -0.41
N SER A 124 -1.51 -6.28 -0.56
CA SER A 124 -1.38 -7.62 0.04
C SER A 124 -0.24 -8.45 -0.55
N LYS A 125 0.12 -8.24 -1.83
CA LYS A 125 1.28 -8.90 -2.46
C LYS A 125 2.59 -8.30 -1.96
N LEU A 126 2.66 -6.97 -1.82
CA LEU A 126 3.83 -6.29 -1.22
C LEU A 126 4.09 -6.77 0.21
N MET A 127 3.01 -6.98 0.98
CA MET A 127 3.06 -7.36 2.39
C MET A 127 2.89 -8.88 2.62
N LYS A 128 3.11 -9.70 1.60
CA LYS A 128 2.80 -11.14 1.62
C LYS A 128 3.65 -11.93 2.63
N SER A 129 4.89 -11.51 2.84
CA SER A 129 5.85 -12.18 3.72
C SER A 129 6.87 -11.18 4.25
N GLU A 130 7.56 -11.57 5.33
CA GLU A 130 8.72 -10.85 5.87
C GLU A 130 9.73 -10.52 4.75
N GLU A 131 10.06 -11.51 3.90
CA GLU A 131 10.96 -11.33 2.76
C GLU A 131 10.46 -10.27 1.76
N SER A 132 9.16 -10.28 1.45
CA SER A 132 8.56 -9.30 0.52
C SER A 132 8.67 -7.88 1.09
N ILE A 133 8.45 -7.72 2.40
CA ILE A 133 8.56 -6.45 3.10
C ILE A 133 10.02 -5.99 3.20
N LEU A 134 10.95 -6.89 3.47
CA LEU A 134 12.39 -6.58 3.48
C LEU A 134 12.87 -6.11 2.10
N ASN A 135 12.39 -6.74 1.02
CA ASN A 135 12.67 -6.32 -0.35
C ASN A 135 12.09 -4.93 -0.64
N PHE A 136 10.88 -4.65 -0.18
CA PHE A 136 10.27 -3.31 -0.26
C PHE A 136 11.13 -2.25 0.46
N ILE A 137 11.51 -2.49 1.72
CA ILE A 137 12.36 -1.57 2.50
C ILE A 137 13.69 -1.31 1.77
N LYS A 138 14.33 -2.37 1.25
CA LYS A 138 15.57 -2.25 0.47
C LYS A 138 15.36 -1.43 -0.81
N GLY A 139 14.23 -1.61 -1.49
CA GLY A 139 13.84 -0.83 -2.66
C GLY A 139 13.76 0.66 -2.36
N ILE A 140 13.00 1.03 -1.33
CA ILE A 140 12.86 2.43 -0.87
C ILE A 140 14.23 3.01 -0.48
N ASN A 141 15.03 2.31 0.31
CA ASN A 141 16.34 2.80 0.72
C ASN A 141 17.29 3.01 -0.47
N ASN A 142 17.25 2.14 -1.49
CA ASN A 142 18.04 2.32 -2.71
C ASN A 142 17.60 3.55 -3.50
N LEU A 143 16.30 3.81 -3.61
CA LEU A 143 15.77 5.02 -4.25
C LEU A 143 16.25 6.27 -3.50
N ASN A 144 16.15 6.27 -2.17
CA ASN A 144 16.57 7.41 -1.33
C ASN A 144 18.06 7.70 -1.51
N ASN A 145 18.90 6.67 -1.57
CA ASN A 145 20.34 6.79 -1.82
C ASN A 145 20.62 7.35 -3.22
N TYR A 146 19.91 6.87 -4.24
CA TYR A 146 20.07 7.37 -5.61
C TYR A 146 19.76 8.88 -5.70
N TYR A 147 18.65 9.32 -5.10
CA TYR A 147 18.30 10.73 -5.08
C TYR A 147 19.28 11.57 -4.27
N SER A 148 19.73 11.07 -3.11
CA SER A 148 20.73 11.76 -2.27
C SER A 148 22.09 11.90 -2.96
N SER A 149 22.45 10.97 -3.86
CA SER A 149 23.71 11.00 -4.61
C SER A 149 23.69 11.91 -5.83
N ASN A 150 22.51 12.30 -6.32
CA ASN A 150 22.32 13.10 -7.54
C ASN A 150 21.79 14.51 -7.27
N SER A 151 21.61 14.89 -5.99
CA SER A 151 21.21 16.21 -5.50
C SER A 151 22.40 16.98 -4.96
#